data_AF-A0A6N7TLB7-F1
#
_entry.id   AF-A0A6N7TLB7-F1
#
_cell.length_a   1.000
_cell.length_b   1.000
_cell.length_c   1.000
_cell.angle_alpha   90.00
_cell.angle_beta   90.00
_cell.angle_gamma   90.00
#
_symmetry.space_group_name_H-M   'P 1'
#
loop_
_entity.id
_entity.type
_entity.pdbx_description
1 polymer ?
#
loop_
_entity_poly.entity_id
_entity_poly.type
_entity_poly.pdbx_seq_one_letter_code
_entity_poly.pdbx_strand_id
1 'polypeptide(L)'
;MKNGHTTRQKTPAGRYALLDELRGLDLVSMMLYHACWDMMFLFGIWMDWYAGMPGRLWQQTICWVFILLSGFCVPLGHRTLKRGAQVFAAGALVTVVTLVFMPEDRVVFGVLTFLGSAMLLTGVLEPLLKKVMPAVGLAVSAVLFAVCYPVGLGWVGLGGWKLMLPQSLYANYFTAFFGFYPDWFYSADYFGLLPWLFLFWAGYYLHKAVGRRRMEPLRRSVCPALGWMGRHSLLLYLLHQPVIYGVLSAAAVLFA
;
A
#
# COMPACT_ATOMS: atom_id res chain seq x y z
N MET A 1 51.20 5.14 18.66
CA MET A 1 50.30 5.76 17.66
C MET A 1 49.46 4.65 17.04
N LYS A 2 48.20 4.48 17.48
CA LYS A 2 47.29 3.43 16.97
C LYS A 2 46.50 4.01 15.79
N ASN A 3 46.81 3.55 14.57
CA ASN A 3 46.08 3.91 13.36
C ASN A 3 44.68 3.26 13.40
N GLY A 4 43.66 4.08 13.63
CA GLY A 4 42.27 3.67 13.52
C GLY A 4 41.92 3.39 12.06
N HIS A 5 41.71 2.11 11.74
CA HIS A 5 40.98 1.70 10.55
C HIS A 5 39.54 2.19 10.69
N THR A 6 39.26 3.40 10.19
CA THR A 6 37.90 3.77 9.82
C THR A 6 37.51 2.89 8.64
N THR A 7 36.76 1.83 8.92
CA THR A 7 35.97 1.09 7.93
C THR A 7 34.99 2.07 7.30
N ARG A 8 35.44 2.74 6.24
CA ARG A 8 34.59 3.51 5.34
C ARG A 8 33.63 2.49 4.72
N GLN A 9 32.43 2.37 5.30
CA GLN A 9 31.36 1.58 4.71
C GLN A 9 31.24 2.03 3.25
N LYS A 10 31.58 1.13 2.31
CA LYS A 10 31.30 1.35 0.90
C LYS A 10 29.80 1.50 0.77
N THR A 11 29.30 2.73 0.64
CA THR A 11 27.92 2.97 0.22
C THR A 11 27.74 2.20 -1.09
N PRO A 12 26.86 1.18 -1.14
CA PRO A 12 26.70 0.40 -2.36
C PRO A 12 26.31 1.36 -3.48
N ALA A 13 27.08 1.33 -4.57
CA ALA A 13 26.85 2.19 -5.72
C ALA A 13 25.39 2.02 -6.21
N GLY A 14 24.59 3.09 -6.14
CA GLY A 14 23.34 3.20 -6.89
C GLY A 14 22.01 2.87 -6.20
N ARG A 15 21.84 3.15 -4.90
CA ARG A 15 20.51 3.11 -4.25
C ARG A 15 19.78 4.45 -4.37
N TYR A 16 18.47 4.41 -4.59
CA TYR A 16 17.59 5.58 -4.64
C TYR A 16 17.09 5.92 -3.23
N ALA A 17 17.92 6.63 -2.44
CA ALA A 17 17.64 6.94 -1.04
C ALA A 17 16.31 7.67 -0.83
N LEU A 18 15.95 8.60 -1.72
CA LEU A 18 14.71 9.36 -1.60
C LEU A 18 13.46 8.48 -1.76
N LEU A 19 13.53 7.38 -2.52
CA LEU A 19 12.41 6.43 -2.61
C LEU A 19 12.19 5.70 -1.29
N ASP A 20 13.26 5.33 -0.60
CA ASP A 20 13.15 4.75 0.74
C ASP A 20 12.59 5.79 1.72
N GLU A 21 13.00 7.06 1.62
CA GLU A 21 12.49 8.14 2.46
C GLU A 21 11.01 8.44 2.23
N LEU A 22 10.56 8.49 0.97
CA LEU A 22 9.14 8.66 0.63
C LEU A 22 8.29 7.51 1.16
N ARG A 23 8.78 6.27 1.06
CA ARG A 23 8.11 5.10 1.67
C ARG A 23 8.08 5.19 3.19
N GLY A 24 9.14 5.71 3.81
CA GLY A 24 9.19 5.95 5.25
C GLY A 24 8.20 7.03 5.71
N LEU A 25 8.10 8.13 4.95
CA LEU A 25 7.15 9.21 5.22
C LEU A 25 5.71 8.71 5.13
N ASP A 26 5.40 7.99 4.07
CA ASP A 26 4.07 7.43 3.83
C ASP A 26 3.69 6.41 4.92
N LEU A 27 4.67 5.60 5.36
CA LEU A 27 4.51 4.69 6.49
C LEU A 27 4.23 5.42 7.82
N VAL A 28 4.92 6.53 8.11
CA VAL A 28 4.63 7.36 9.29
C VAL A 28 3.22 7.94 9.20
N SER A 29 2.84 8.46 8.04
CA SER A 29 1.50 9.00 7.79
C SER A 29 0.42 7.93 8.04
N MET A 30 0.64 6.70 7.56
CA MET A 30 -0.22 5.55 7.83
C MET A 30 -0.34 5.23 9.32
N MET A 31 0.78 5.17 10.05
CA MET A 31 0.77 4.90 11.50
C MET A 31 -0.02 5.97 12.28
N LEU A 32 0.12 7.24 11.91
CA LEU A 32 -0.62 8.34 12.54
C LEU A 32 -2.12 8.24 12.23
N TYR A 33 -2.48 7.87 11.00
CA TYR A 33 -3.88 7.63 10.63
C TYR A 33 -4.51 6.52 11.47
N HIS A 34 -3.81 5.38 11.62
CA HIS A 34 -4.27 4.27 12.46
C HIS A 34 -4.33 4.63 13.96
N ALA A 35 -3.39 5.44 14.47
CA ALA A 35 -3.50 5.95 15.83
C ALA A 35 -4.78 6.79 16.04
N CYS A 36 -5.15 7.63 15.06
CA CYS A 36 -6.42 8.34 15.10
C CYS A 36 -7.63 7.39 15.00
N TRP A 37 -7.55 6.34 14.18
CA TRP A 37 -8.57 5.30 14.10
C TRP A 37 -8.80 4.63 15.46
N ASP A 38 -7.74 4.14 16.10
CA ASP A 38 -7.80 3.47 17.40
C ASP A 38 -8.38 4.41 18.47
N MET A 39 -7.88 5.66 18.54
CA MET A 39 -8.39 6.65 19.50
C MET A 39 -9.90 6.85 19.35
N MET A 40 -10.42 6.90 18.12
CA MET A 40 -11.85 7.13 17.87
C MET A 40 -12.70 5.89 18.11
N PHE A 41 -12.31 4.74 17.57
CA PHE A 41 -13.15 3.54 17.54
C PHE A 41 -12.92 2.58 18.71
N LEU A 42 -11.71 2.53 19.28
CA LEU A 42 -11.37 1.65 20.40
C LEU A 42 -11.39 2.38 21.75
N PHE A 43 -11.01 3.66 21.77
CA PHE A 43 -10.92 4.46 23.01
C PHE A 43 -12.01 5.54 23.14
N GLY A 44 -12.90 5.68 22.15
CA GLY A 44 -14.07 6.55 22.22
C GLY A 44 -13.79 8.06 22.12
N ILE A 45 -12.60 8.47 21.67
CA ILE A 45 -12.23 9.89 21.48
C ILE A 45 -12.74 10.36 20.11
N TRP A 46 -13.91 10.99 20.09
CA TRP A 46 -14.55 11.43 18.87
C TRP A 46 -13.83 12.60 18.17
N MET A 47 -13.63 12.49 16.85
CA MET A 47 -12.93 13.49 16.02
C MET A 47 -13.69 13.74 14.71
N ASP A 48 -14.55 14.77 14.65
CA ASP A 48 -15.40 15.06 13.48
C ASP A 48 -14.63 15.24 12.16
N TRP A 49 -13.48 15.90 12.22
CA TRP A 49 -12.63 16.15 11.05
C TRP A 49 -12.07 14.85 10.46
N TYR A 50 -11.81 13.85 11.32
CA TYR A 50 -11.27 12.55 10.95
C TYR A 50 -12.34 11.65 10.33
N ALA A 51 -13.57 11.67 10.87
CA ALA A 51 -14.71 10.97 10.29
C ALA A 51 -15.19 11.60 8.96
N GLY A 52 -14.93 12.90 8.77
CA GLY A 52 -15.33 13.65 7.59
C GLY A 52 -14.42 13.49 6.36
N MET A 53 -14.63 14.39 5.39
CA MET A 53 -13.83 14.46 4.16
C MET A 53 -12.31 14.59 4.39
N PRO A 54 -11.81 15.38 5.37
CA PRO A 54 -10.37 15.49 5.60
C PRO A 54 -9.71 14.16 5.93
N GLY A 55 -10.28 13.38 6.86
CA GLY A 55 -9.75 12.05 7.18
C GLY A 55 -9.83 11.07 6.01
N ARG A 56 -10.93 11.08 5.24
CA ARG A 56 -11.03 10.30 4.00
C ARG A 56 -9.94 10.66 2.99
N LEU A 57 -9.69 11.95 2.76
CA LEU A 57 -8.63 12.40 1.85
C LEU A 57 -7.24 12.03 2.36
N TRP A 58 -7.01 12.13 3.67
CA TRP A 58 -5.74 11.70 4.27
C TRP A 58 -5.51 10.20 4.07
N GLN A 59 -6.52 9.37 4.33
CA GLN A 59 -6.47 7.94 4.05
C GLN A 59 -6.16 7.68 2.57
N GLN A 60 -6.90 8.30 1.65
CA GLN A 60 -6.73 8.06 0.22
C GLN A 60 -5.35 8.48 -0.29
N THR A 61 -4.79 9.59 0.20
CA THR A 61 -3.43 10.01 -0.20
C THR A 61 -2.37 9.01 0.25
N ILE A 62 -2.47 8.47 1.47
CA ILE A 62 -1.61 7.37 1.94
C ILE A 62 -1.72 6.17 0.98
N CYS A 63 -2.94 5.72 0.71
CA CYS A 63 -3.20 4.56 -0.14
C CYS A 63 -2.63 4.76 -1.56
N TRP A 64 -2.86 5.94 -2.15
CA TRP A 64 -2.38 6.25 -3.49
C TRP A 64 -0.86 6.25 -3.58
N VAL A 65 -0.19 6.90 -2.62
CA VAL A 65 1.27 6.97 -2.58
C VAL A 65 1.86 5.58 -2.35
N PHE A 66 1.33 4.82 -1.39
CA PHE A 66 1.85 3.52 -1.01
C PHE A 66 1.81 2.52 -2.17
N ILE A 67 0.69 2.48 -2.89
CA ILE A 67 0.45 1.58 -4.02
C ILE A 67 1.28 2.01 -5.24
N LEU A 68 1.26 3.30 -5.57
CA LEU A 68 2.02 3.85 -6.70
C LEU A 68 3.53 3.64 -6.51
N LEU A 69 4.06 3.94 -5.32
CA LEU A 69 5.47 3.73 -4.99
C LEU A 69 5.84 2.25 -5.02
N SER A 70 4.97 1.36 -4.54
CA SER A 70 5.20 -0.08 -4.57
C SER A 70 5.35 -0.58 -6.02
N GLY A 71 4.46 -0.17 -6.92
CA GLY A 71 4.54 -0.46 -8.35
C GLY A 71 5.80 0.12 -9.00
N PHE A 72 6.13 1.38 -8.69
CA PHE A 72 7.32 2.07 -9.18
C PHE A 72 8.62 1.37 -8.77
N CYS A 73 8.64 0.71 -7.61
CA CYS A 73 9.81 -0.01 -7.10
C CYS A 73 9.97 -1.42 -7.67
N VAL A 74 8.99 -1.97 -8.41
CA VAL A 74 9.10 -3.33 -8.97
C VAL A 74 10.29 -3.48 -9.92
N PRO A 75 10.50 -2.60 -10.92
CA PRO A 75 11.63 -2.74 -11.85
C PRO A 75 13.01 -2.58 -11.19
N LEU A 76 13.08 -2.06 -9.97
CA LEU A 76 14.32 -1.90 -9.20
C LEU A 76 14.75 -3.18 -8.46
N GLY A 77 13.87 -4.16 -8.32
CA GLY A 77 14.13 -5.40 -7.59
C GLY A 77 14.43 -6.60 -8.50
N HIS A 78 15.26 -7.53 -8.01
CA HIS A 78 15.64 -8.74 -8.78
C HIS A 78 14.87 -10.02 -8.40
N ARG A 79 13.83 -9.93 -7.54
CA ARG A 79 13.09 -11.09 -7.02
C ARG A 79 11.62 -10.77 -6.75
N THR A 80 10.92 -10.22 -7.74
CA THR A 80 9.53 -9.74 -7.60
C THR A 80 8.59 -10.83 -7.09
N LEU A 81 8.64 -12.04 -7.64
CA LEU A 81 7.78 -13.14 -7.21
C LEU A 81 8.01 -13.55 -5.74
N LYS A 82 9.29 -13.70 -5.33
CA LYS A 82 9.63 -14.03 -3.94
C LYS A 82 9.14 -12.95 -2.98
N ARG A 83 9.36 -11.68 -3.32
CA ARG A 83 8.88 -10.55 -2.51
C ARG A 83 7.36 -10.50 -2.46
N GLY A 84 6.69 -10.73 -3.59
CA GLY A 84 5.23 -10.79 -3.67
C GLY A 84 4.66 -11.89 -2.78
N ALA A 85 5.23 -13.09 -2.82
CA ALA A 85 4.84 -14.20 -1.94
C ALA A 85 5.06 -13.87 -0.45
N GLN A 86 6.19 -13.24 -0.09
CA GLN A 86 6.45 -12.81 1.29
C GLN A 86 5.43 -11.78 1.78
N VAL A 87 5.09 -10.79 0.96
CA VAL A 87 4.13 -9.74 1.30
C VAL A 87 2.71 -10.30 1.36
N PHE A 88 2.34 -11.19 0.44
CA PHE A 88 1.06 -11.90 0.48
C PHE A 88 0.92 -12.75 1.74
N ALA A 89 1.96 -13.51 2.10
CA ALA A 89 1.97 -14.31 3.33
C ALA A 89 1.86 -13.44 4.59
N ALA A 90 2.50 -12.26 4.60
CA ALA A 90 2.34 -11.29 5.66
C ALA A 90 0.90 -10.76 5.77
N GLY A 91 0.24 -10.50 4.63
CA GLY A 91 -1.19 -10.14 4.61
C GLY A 91 -2.10 -11.26 5.12
N ALA A 92 -1.84 -12.51 4.71
CA ALA A 92 -2.57 -13.67 5.22
C ALA A 92 -2.38 -13.86 6.73
N LEU A 93 -1.16 -13.62 7.25
CA LEU A 93 -0.89 -13.62 8.69
C LEU A 93 -1.72 -12.56 9.41
N VAL A 94 -1.80 -11.33 8.89
CA VAL A 94 -2.65 -10.27 9.45
C VAL A 94 -4.12 -10.70 9.48
N THR A 95 -4.62 -11.33 8.40
CA THR A 95 -5.98 -11.87 8.40
C THR A 95 -6.20 -12.92 9.49
N VAL A 96 -5.28 -13.87 9.66
CA VAL A 96 -5.37 -14.89 10.71
C VAL A 96 -5.36 -14.25 12.10
N VAL A 97 -4.42 -13.34 12.36
CA VAL A 97 -4.29 -12.67 13.66
C VAL A 97 -5.55 -11.86 13.98
N THR A 98 -6.05 -11.07 13.04
CA THR A 98 -7.26 -10.27 13.27
C THR A 98 -8.51 -11.14 13.47
N LEU A 99 -8.66 -12.24 12.73
CA LEU A 99 -9.78 -13.17 12.95
C LEU A 99 -9.76 -13.82 14.34
N VAL A 100 -8.58 -14.01 14.94
CA VAL A 100 -8.43 -14.63 16.27
C VAL A 100 -8.61 -13.60 17.39
N PHE A 101 -8.02 -12.41 17.26
CA PHE A 101 -7.97 -11.42 18.35
C PHE A 101 -8.97 -10.27 18.22
N MET A 102 -9.40 -9.93 17.01
CA MET A 102 -10.29 -8.80 16.70
C MET A 102 -11.30 -9.18 15.60
N PRO A 103 -12.18 -10.17 15.83
CA PRO A 103 -13.07 -10.70 14.79
C PRO A 103 -14.10 -9.69 14.28
N GLU A 104 -14.51 -8.72 15.10
CA GLU A 104 -15.40 -7.64 14.65
C GLU A 104 -14.68 -6.69 13.69
N ASP A 105 -13.41 -6.36 13.97
CA ASP A 105 -12.54 -5.50 13.16
C ASP A 105 -11.58 -6.30 12.25
N ARG A 106 -12.05 -7.44 11.75
CA ARG A 106 -11.23 -8.38 10.95
C ARG A 106 -10.66 -7.69 9.71
N VAL A 107 -9.42 -8.05 9.32
CA VAL A 107 -8.79 -7.57 8.09
C VAL A 107 -8.73 -8.70 7.07
N VAL A 108 -9.65 -8.69 6.10
CA VAL A 108 -9.72 -9.62 4.98
C VAL A 108 -9.43 -8.88 3.67
N PHE A 109 -8.44 -9.39 2.92
CA PHE A 109 -7.96 -8.75 1.67
C PHE A 109 -7.45 -7.32 1.87
N GLY A 110 -6.73 -7.06 2.97
CA GLY A 110 -6.06 -5.78 3.20
C GLY A 110 -4.91 -5.49 2.23
N VAL A 111 -4.29 -4.32 2.39
CA VAL A 111 -3.30 -3.79 1.42
C VAL A 111 -2.10 -4.72 1.17
N LEU A 112 -1.63 -5.48 2.17
CA LEU A 112 -0.53 -6.43 1.98
C LEU A 112 -0.91 -7.60 1.09
N THR A 113 -2.12 -8.16 1.28
CA THR A 113 -2.63 -9.25 0.43
C THR A 113 -2.77 -8.76 -1.02
N PHE A 114 -3.28 -7.54 -1.21
CA PHE A 114 -3.31 -6.87 -2.50
C PHE A 114 -1.90 -6.69 -3.09
N LEU A 115 -0.98 -6.04 -2.39
CA LEU A 115 0.37 -5.74 -2.90
C LEU A 115 1.14 -7.01 -3.26
N GLY A 116 1.04 -8.04 -2.42
CA GLY A 116 1.61 -9.35 -2.70
C GLY A 116 1.06 -9.95 -4.00
N SER A 117 -0.26 -9.91 -4.16
CA SER A 117 -0.95 -10.38 -5.37
C SER A 117 -0.56 -9.56 -6.61
N ALA A 118 -0.53 -8.23 -6.51
CA ALA A 118 -0.13 -7.33 -7.58
C ALA A 118 1.32 -7.57 -8.02
N MET A 119 2.24 -7.80 -7.08
CA MET A 119 3.63 -8.16 -7.39
C MET A 119 3.74 -9.52 -8.06
N LEU A 120 3.01 -10.53 -7.58
CA LEU A 120 2.99 -11.87 -8.19
C LEU A 120 2.46 -11.80 -9.63
N LEU A 121 1.31 -11.16 -9.82
CA LEU A 121 0.70 -10.98 -11.13
C LEU A 121 1.60 -10.18 -12.08
N THR A 122 2.19 -9.10 -11.60
CA THR A 122 3.14 -8.29 -12.39
C THR A 122 4.39 -9.09 -12.75
N GLY A 123 4.91 -9.93 -11.85
CA GLY A 123 6.07 -10.78 -12.12
C GLY A 123 5.79 -11.85 -13.18
N VAL A 124 4.60 -12.46 -13.15
CA VAL A 124 4.16 -13.44 -14.17
C VAL A 124 3.91 -12.75 -15.52
N LEU A 125 3.25 -11.59 -15.52
CA LEU A 125 2.90 -10.84 -16.73
C LEU A 125 4.03 -9.93 -17.25
N GLU A 126 5.17 -9.89 -16.57
CA GLU A 126 6.28 -8.98 -16.91
C GLU A 126 6.72 -9.06 -18.38
N PRO A 127 6.82 -10.24 -19.03
CA PRO A 127 7.18 -10.34 -20.45
C PRO A 127 6.19 -9.64 -21.38
N LEU A 128 4.91 -9.57 -21.00
CA LEU A 128 3.86 -8.88 -21.75
C LEU A 128 3.88 -7.38 -21.44
N LEU A 129 3.98 -6.99 -20.16
CA LEU A 129 4.05 -5.60 -19.72
C LEU A 129 5.29 -4.85 -20.23
N LYS A 130 6.34 -5.58 -20.62
CA LYS A 130 7.54 -5.01 -21.27
C LYS A 130 7.34 -4.66 -22.74
N LYS A 131 6.36 -5.26 -23.42
CA LYS A 131 6.08 -4.98 -24.84
C LYS A 131 5.32 -3.67 -25.04
N VAL A 132 4.64 -3.18 -23.99
CA VAL A 132 3.86 -1.95 -24.03
C VAL A 132 4.78 -0.73 -23.87
N MET A 133 4.60 0.28 -24.72
CA MET A 133 5.31 1.55 -24.59
C MET A 133 5.03 2.20 -23.22
N PRO A 134 6.05 2.66 -22.47
CA PRO A 134 5.86 3.15 -21.09
C PRO A 134 4.79 4.23 -20.93
N ALA A 135 4.76 5.22 -21.82
CA ALA A 135 3.77 6.30 -21.77
C ALA A 135 2.34 5.79 -22.01
N VAL A 136 2.17 4.85 -22.95
CA VAL A 136 0.86 4.22 -23.23
C VAL A 136 0.42 3.37 -22.04
N GLY A 137 1.31 2.55 -21.49
CA GLY A 137 1.02 1.73 -20.32
C GLY A 137 0.62 2.58 -19.11
N LEU A 138 1.30 3.70 -18.88
CA LEU A 138 0.96 4.66 -17.84
C LEU A 138 -0.43 5.28 -18.07
N ALA A 139 -0.70 5.78 -19.27
CA ALA A 139 -1.98 6.41 -19.61
C ALA A 139 -3.15 5.43 -19.49
N VAL A 140 -3.01 4.23 -20.06
CA VAL A 140 -4.04 3.17 -19.98
C VAL A 140 -4.29 2.76 -18.53
N SER A 141 -3.23 2.58 -17.74
CA SER A 141 -3.37 2.23 -16.32
C SER A 141 -4.08 3.33 -15.53
N ALA A 142 -3.76 4.61 -15.78
CA ALA A 142 -4.44 5.73 -15.13
C ALA A 142 -5.92 5.82 -15.50
N VAL A 143 -6.26 5.63 -16.78
CA VAL A 143 -7.65 5.62 -17.26
C VAL A 143 -8.43 4.45 -16.68
N LEU A 144 -7.86 3.24 -16.70
CA LEU A 144 -8.50 2.06 -16.12
C LEU A 144 -8.70 2.20 -14.61
N PHE A 145 -7.74 2.78 -13.90
CA PHE A 145 -7.90 3.09 -12.48
C PHE A 145 -9.09 4.02 -12.25
N ALA A 146 -9.21 5.12 -13.02
CA ALA A 146 -10.30 6.07 -12.89
C ALA A 146 -11.66 5.45 -13.25
N VAL A 147 -11.74 4.69 -14.35
CA VAL A 147 -12.97 4.04 -14.83
C VAL A 147 -13.45 2.96 -13.86
N CYS A 148 -12.53 2.16 -13.33
CA CYS A 148 -12.85 1.07 -12.41
C CYS A 148 -12.86 1.50 -10.94
N TYR A 149 -12.57 2.77 -10.61
CA TYR A 149 -12.58 3.25 -9.23
C TYR A 149 -13.85 2.87 -8.44
N PRO A 150 -15.06 2.98 -9.03
CA PRO A 150 -16.29 2.64 -8.34
C PRO A 150 -16.70 1.16 -8.50
N VAL A 151 -15.81 0.27 -8.95
CA VAL A 151 -16.14 -1.14 -9.20
C VAL A 151 -16.74 -1.82 -7.97
N GLY A 152 -16.25 -1.52 -6.76
CA GLY A 152 -16.83 -2.06 -5.53
C GLY A 152 -18.26 -1.57 -5.22
N LEU A 153 -18.73 -0.53 -5.91
CA LEU A 153 -20.08 0.03 -5.76
C LEU A 153 -21.07 -0.52 -6.80
N GLY A 154 -20.70 -1.54 -7.58
CA GLY A 154 -21.62 -2.11 -8.58
C GLY A 154 -21.48 -1.56 -9.98
N TRP A 155 -20.50 -0.68 -10.26
CA TRP A 155 -20.41 0.01 -11.55
C TRP A 155 -19.03 0.47 -11.97
N VAL A 156 -18.86 0.72 -13.27
CA VAL A 156 -17.68 1.36 -13.85
C VAL A 156 -18.10 2.59 -14.63
N GLY A 157 -17.26 3.61 -14.67
CA GLY A 157 -17.65 4.86 -15.30
C GLY A 157 -16.61 5.97 -15.17
N LEU A 158 -16.72 6.97 -16.03
CA LEU A 158 -15.88 8.16 -15.97
C LEU A 158 -16.68 9.38 -16.45
N GLY A 159 -16.67 10.45 -15.67
CA GLY A 159 -17.47 11.65 -15.95
C GLY A 159 -18.97 11.33 -15.97
N GLY A 160 -19.64 11.59 -17.10
CA GLY A 160 -21.07 11.30 -17.28
C GLY A 160 -21.39 9.87 -17.74
N TRP A 161 -20.40 9.07 -18.14
CA TRP A 161 -20.63 7.70 -18.60
C TRP A 161 -20.59 6.72 -17.41
N LYS A 162 -21.60 5.86 -17.31
CA LYS A 162 -21.79 4.91 -16.21
C LYS A 162 -22.37 3.58 -16.75
N LEU A 163 -21.74 2.47 -16.40
CA LEU A 163 -22.16 1.12 -16.75
C LEU A 163 -22.37 0.28 -15.48
N MET A 164 -23.57 -0.27 -15.31
CA MET A 164 -23.88 -1.19 -14.21
C MET A 164 -23.26 -2.55 -14.45
N LEU A 165 -22.70 -3.12 -13.39
CA LEU A 165 -22.15 -4.46 -13.42
C LEU A 165 -23.19 -5.49 -12.94
N PRO A 166 -23.17 -6.71 -13.48
CA PRO A 166 -24.07 -7.77 -13.03
C PRO A 166 -23.89 -8.10 -11.54
N GLN A 167 -24.99 -8.28 -10.82
CA GLN A 167 -24.98 -8.62 -9.40
C GLN A 167 -24.34 -9.99 -9.11
N SER A 168 -24.32 -10.89 -10.09
CA SER A 168 -23.64 -12.18 -9.98
C SER A 168 -22.13 -12.07 -9.77
N LEU A 169 -21.53 -10.90 -10.05
CA LEU A 169 -20.12 -10.62 -9.73
C LEU A 169 -19.90 -10.38 -8.23
N TYR A 170 -20.92 -10.07 -7.43
CA TYR A 170 -20.78 -9.70 -6.00
C TYR A 170 -21.32 -10.83 -5.12
N ALA A 171 -20.70 -12.01 -5.22
CA ALA A 171 -21.29 -13.23 -4.67
C ALA A 171 -20.60 -13.73 -3.39
N ASN A 172 -19.28 -13.64 -3.29
CA ASN A 172 -18.52 -14.34 -2.25
C ASN A 172 -17.11 -13.76 -2.03
N TYR A 173 -16.34 -14.37 -1.12
CA TYR A 173 -14.96 -13.97 -0.85
C TYR A 173 -14.05 -14.05 -2.08
N PHE A 174 -14.28 -14.99 -3.00
CA PHE A 174 -13.48 -15.08 -4.22
C PHE A 174 -13.72 -13.87 -5.12
N THR A 175 -14.96 -13.42 -5.28
CA THR A 175 -15.25 -12.21 -6.06
C THR A 175 -14.79 -10.94 -5.34
N ALA A 176 -14.89 -10.90 -4.01
CA ALA A 176 -14.36 -9.83 -3.18
C ALA A 176 -12.84 -9.67 -3.36
N PHE A 177 -12.08 -10.76 -3.47
CA PHE A 177 -10.64 -10.68 -3.78
C PHE A 177 -10.34 -9.88 -5.06
N PHE A 178 -11.22 -9.97 -6.07
CA PHE A 178 -11.07 -9.21 -7.32
C PHE A 178 -11.57 -7.77 -7.25
N GLY A 179 -12.23 -7.35 -6.17
CA GLY A 179 -12.83 -6.02 -6.03
C GLY A 179 -14.36 -6.03 -5.92
N PHE A 180 -15.02 -7.16 -6.17
CA PHE A 180 -16.48 -7.30 -6.21
C PHE A 180 -17.01 -7.94 -4.93
N TYR A 181 -17.08 -7.14 -3.85
CA TYR A 181 -17.50 -7.63 -2.54
C TYR A 181 -19.03 -7.59 -2.38
N PRO A 182 -19.66 -8.64 -1.81
CA PRO A 182 -21.10 -8.64 -1.53
C PRO A 182 -21.46 -7.71 -0.36
N ASP A 183 -22.73 -7.34 -0.23
CA ASP A 183 -23.20 -6.39 0.80
C ASP A 183 -22.95 -6.84 2.25
N TRP A 184 -22.84 -8.15 2.50
CA TRP A 184 -22.54 -8.70 3.82
C TRP A 184 -21.04 -8.73 4.14
N PHE A 185 -20.17 -8.49 3.15
CA PHE A 185 -18.72 -8.52 3.35
C PHE A 185 -18.28 -7.29 4.14
N TYR A 186 -17.48 -7.53 5.18
CA TYR A 186 -16.86 -6.49 5.98
C TYR A 186 -15.38 -6.80 6.18
N SER A 187 -14.57 -5.75 6.12
CA SER A 187 -13.16 -5.76 6.51
C SER A 187 -12.77 -4.35 6.95
N ALA A 188 -12.07 -4.23 8.07
CA ALA A 188 -11.57 -2.95 8.56
C ALA A 188 -10.56 -2.30 7.58
N ASP A 189 -9.83 -3.13 6.85
CA ASP A 189 -8.98 -2.72 5.73
C ASP A 189 -9.26 -3.60 4.49
N TYR A 190 -9.66 -2.99 3.38
CA TYR A 190 -10.04 -3.72 2.17
C TYR A 190 -9.44 -3.11 0.90
N PHE A 191 -8.66 -3.94 0.20
CA PHE A 191 -8.06 -3.66 -1.10
C PHE A 191 -8.26 -4.86 -2.03
N GLY A 192 -9.31 -4.82 -2.84
CA GLY A 192 -9.48 -5.76 -3.95
C GLY A 192 -8.41 -5.57 -5.04
N LEU A 193 -8.24 -6.55 -5.93
CA LEU A 193 -7.36 -6.37 -7.09
C LEU A 193 -7.80 -5.20 -7.97
N LEU A 194 -9.09 -5.06 -8.25
CA LEU A 194 -9.64 -3.89 -8.93
C LEU A 194 -10.13 -2.87 -7.89
N PRO A 195 -9.92 -1.56 -8.12
CA PRO A 195 -9.17 -0.93 -9.23
C PRO A 195 -7.65 -0.88 -9.00
N TRP A 196 -7.21 -1.19 -7.78
CA TRP A 196 -5.90 -0.83 -7.24
C TRP A 196 -4.70 -1.37 -8.04
N LEU A 197 -4.88 -2.51 -8.71
CA LEU A 197 -3.88 -3.08 -9.62
C LEU A 197 -3.49 -2.10 -10.74
N PHE A 198 -4.43 -1.30 -11.23
CA PHE A 198 -4.16 -0.30 -12.27
C PHE A 198 -3.32 0.85 -11.72
N LEU A 199 -3.54 1.29 -10.48
CA LEU A 199 -2.67 2.28 -9.84
C LEU A 199 -1.26 1.73 -9.62
N PHE A 200 -1.16 0.46 -9.22
CA PHE A 200 0.12 -0.23 -9.09
C PHE A 200 0.86 -0.30 -10.44
N TRP A 201 0.18 -0.67 -11.52
CA TRP A 201 0.76 -0.68 -12.86
C TRP A 201 1.08 0.72 -13.40
N ALA A 202 0.31 1.75 -13.04
CA ALA A 202 0.68 3.13 -13.32
C ALA A 202 2.04 3.45 -12.69
N GLY A 203 2.30 3.04 -11.44
CA GLY A 203 3.61 3.14 -10.82
C GLY A 203 4.71 2.40 -11.59
N TYR A 204 4.45 1.15 -11.98
CA TYR A 204 5.38 0.33 -12.77
C TYR A 204 5.77 0.98 -14.11
N TYR A 205 4.80 1.53 -14.84
CA TYR A 205 5.06 2.23 -16.11
C TYR A 205 5.67 3.60 -15.91
N LEU A 206 5.31 4.32 -14.84
CA LEU A 206 5.89 5.60 -14.47
C LEU A 206 7.42 5.47 -14.28
N HIS A 207 7.87 4.42 -13.60
CA HIS A 207 9.30 4.12 -13.49
C HIS A 207 10.00 4.08 -14.86
N LYS A 208 9.41 3.32 -15.79
CA LYS A 208 9.98 3.16 -17.14
C LYS A 208 9.93 4.47 -17.94
N ALA A 209 8.86 5.26 -17.78
CA ALA A 209 8.67 6.52 -18.48
C ALA A 209 9.64 7.62 -17.99
N VAL A 210 9.94 7.66 -16.69
CA VAL A 210 10.92 8.60 -16.12
C VAL A 210 12.33 8.31 -16.66
N GLY A 211 12.70 7.02 -16.73
CA GLY A 211 13.99 6.58 -17.25
C GLY A 211 15.17 6.88 -16.31
N ARG A 212 16.28 6.13 -16.47
CA ARG A 212 17.38 6.10 -15.49
C ARG A 212 18.02 7.46 -15.22
N ARG A 213 18.20 8.31 -16.24
CA ARG A 213 18.85 9.62 -16.13
C ARG A 213 18.05 10.61 -15.28
N ARG A 214 16.72 10.62 -15.40
CA ARG A 214 15.86 11.51 -14.60
C ARG A 214 15.64 11.03 -13.17
N MET A 215 16.05 9.79 -12.85
CA MET A 215 16.01 9.25 -11.49
C MET A 215 17.26 9.59 -10.67
N GLU A 216 18.29 10.21 -11.25
CA GLU A 216 19.51 10.59 -10.52
C GLU A 216 19.26 11.43 -9.25
N PRO A 217 18.35 12.43 -9.24
CA PRO A 217 18.03 13.19 -8.04
C PRO A 217 17.48 12.32 -6.89
N LEU A 218 16.79 11.21 -7.21
CA LEU A 218 16.23 10.29 -6.21
C LEU A 218 17.32 9.54 -5.42
N ARG A 219 18.59 9.63 -5.83
CA ARG A 219 19.72 9.05 -5.10
C ARG A 219 20.14 9.89 -3.90
N ARG A 220 19.83 11.19 -3.91
CA ARG A 220 20.19 12.09 -2.81
C ARG A 220 19.23 11.85 -1.63
N SER A 221 19.82 11.61 -0.47
CA SER A 221 19.09 11.51 0.80
C SER A 221 18.77 12.91 1.32
N VAL A 222 17.56 13.10 1.86
CA VAL A 222 17.11 14.31 2.55
C VAL A 222 16.95 14.03 4.05
N CYS A 223 16.27 12.94 4.41
CA CYS A 223 16.06 12.52 5.79
C CYS A 223 16.41 11.04 6.01
N PRO A 224 17.65 10.72 6.43
CA PRO A 224 18.12 9.34 6.57
C PRO A 224 17.27 8.46 7.50
N ALA A 225 16.61 9.06 8.50
CA ALA A 225 15.71 8.37 9.43
C ALA A 225 14.48 7.80 8.71
N LEU A 226 13.83 8.60 7.86
CA LEU A 226 12.74 8.12 7.00
C LEU A 226 13.23 7.04 6.04
N GLY A 227 14.45 7.19 5.52
CA GLY A 227 15.06 6.16 4.67
C GLY A 227 15.26 4.83 5.41
N TRP A 228 15.61 4.87 6.70
CA TRP A 228 15.68 3.65 7.52
C TRP A 228 14.32 3.01 7.72
N MET A 229 13.28 3.80 7.98
CA MET A 229 11.91 3.30 8.11
C MET A 229 11.41 2.66 6.82
N GLY A 230 11.63 3.30 5.67
CA GLY A 230 11.24 2.73 4.37
C GLY A 230 11.92 1.41 4.05
N ARG A 231 13.18 1.23 4.47
CA ARG A 231 13.91 -0.04 4.31
C ARG A 231 13.36 -1.17 5.18
N HIS A 232 12.83 -0.85 6.36
CA HIS A 232 12.21 -1.80 7.29
C HIS A 232 10.68 -1.76 7.24
N SER A 233 10.12 -1.20 6.17
CA SER A 233 8.69 -0.92 6.03
C SER A 233 7.79 -2.11 6.30
N LEU A 234 8.12 -3.32 5.83
CA LEU A 234 7.29 -4.50 6.08
C LEU A 234 7.21 -4.86 7.58
N LEU A 235 8.34 -4.83 8.28
CA LEU A 235 8.38 -5.13 9.72
C LEU A 235 7.61 -4.08 10.50
N LEU A 236 7.89 -2.80 10.23
CA LEU A 236 7.22 -1.68 10.87
C LEU A 236 5.71 -1.67 10.55
N TYR A 237 5.32 -2.04 9.33
CA TYR A 237 3.93 -2.23 8.95
C TYR A 237 3.28 -3.41 9.70
N LEU A 238 3.98 -4.50 9.98
CA LEU A 238 3.36 -5.58 10.77
C LEU A 238 3.23 -5.23 12.25
N LEU A 239 4.15 -4.41 12.78
CA LEU A 239 4.20 -4.07 14.20
C LEU A 239 3.39 -2.82 14.57
N HIS A 240 3.04 -1.95 13.62
CA HIS A 240 2.40 -0.67 13.96
C HIS A 240 1.11 -0.87 14.76
N GLN A 241 0.19 -1.71 14.30
CA GLN A 241 -1.12 -1.86 14.95
C GLN A 241 -1.00 -2.44 16.37
N PRO A 242 -0.26 -3.55 16.63
CA PRO A 242 -0.04 -4.03 17.99
C PRO A 242 0.66 -3.01 18.90
N VAL A 243 1.62 -2.24 18.37
CA VAL A 243 2.36 -1.24 19.15
C VAL A 243 1.47 -0.04 19.48
N ILE A 244 0.73 0.49 18.50
CA ILE A 244 -0.21 1.61 18.69
C ILE A 244 -1.25 1.22 19.73
N TYR A 245 -1.91 0.07 19.55
CA TYR A 245 -2.90 -0.44 20.49
C TYR A 245 -2.32 -0.59 21.90
N GLY A 246 -1.12 -1.18 22.03
CA GLY A 246 -0.45 -1.35 23.32
C GLY A 246 -0.10 -0.03 24.01
N VAL A 247 0.40 0.96 23.26
CA VAL A 247 0.73 2.30 23.79
C VAL A 247 -0.53 3.04 24.25
N LEU A 248 -1.58 3.04 23.44
CA LEU A 248 -2.85 3.68 23.79
C LEU A 248 -3.51 3.00 24.99
N SER A 249 -3.45 1.67 25.06
CA SER A 249 -3.96 0.90 26.21
C SER A 249 -3.21 1.26 27.49
N ALA A 250 -1.88 1.34 27.44
CA ALA A 250 -1.08 1.75 28.59
C ALA A 250 -1.37 3.20 29.02
N ALA A 251 -1.51 4.11 28.07
CA ALA A 251 -1.89 5.50 28.35
C ALA A 251 -3.29 5.59 28.99
N ALA A 252 -4.26 4.87 28.45
CA ALA A 252 -5.62 4.84 29.01
C ALA A 252 -5.63 4.36 30.47
N VAL A 253 -4.81 3.37 30.83
CA VAL A 253 -4.67 2.90 32.22
C VAL A 253 -3.96 3.93 33.10
N LEU A 254 -2.95 4.62 32.59
CA LEU A 254 -2.17 5.61 33.37
C LEU A 254 -2.92 6.91 33.64
N PHE A 255 -3.88 7.27 32.78
CA PHE A 255 -4.64 8.52 32.87
C PHE A 255 -6.12 8.32 33.23
N ALA A 256 -6.54 7.08 33.53
CA ALA A 256 -7.85 6.77 34.14
C ALA A 256 -7.81 6.98 35.66
#